data_AF-A0A6N7C552-F1
#
_entry.id   AF-A0A6N7C552-F1
#
_cell.length_a   1.000
_cell.length_b   1.000
_cell.length_c   1.000
_cell.angle_alpha   90.00
_cell.angle_beta   90.00
_cell.angle_gamma   90.00
#
_symmetry.space_group_name_H-M   'P 1'
#
loop_
_entity.id
_entity.type
_entity.pdbx_description
1 polymer ?
#
loop_
_entity_poly.entity_id
_entity_poly.type
_entity_poly.pdbx_seq_one_letter_code
_entity_poly.pdbx_strand_id
1 'polypeptide(L)'
;MIELTDAMHVAREWVVEQLRFPQRAPRTTAVIAWSHVSATTQSAVAGLSNVIIDPNEIVAQPSWWRRVTGRPCGYPQLTTGQRAELRQAHTSLHWPLREEGPEIRLVAVAEDVVARVVSHAAWKHPLLDGHRTVLGFTIELHLVAAAAHDLFSLRANTPAVPDNDITDNLARARAEWERRQVVAAKAEAGLIDRVAALRAYEAALTPIATSVHNLHAVTEMATGGADVDRLYEDIVGAEYSIERTSALRNDIDDIRAALESQVAYLDSLIGPHRNA
;
A
#
# COMPACT_ATOMS: atom_id res chain seq x y z
N MET A 1 -13.42 -26.99 2.39
CA MET A 1 -12.97 -26.51 1.07
C MET A 1 -13.55 -25.11 0.97
N ILE A 2 -12.74 -24.09 1.20
CA ILE A 2 -13.22 -22.71 1.13
C ILE A 2 -13.24 -22.38 -0.36
N GLU A 3 -14.39 -21.97 -0.91
CA GLU A 3 -14.46 -21.46 -2.28
C GLU A 3 -13.59 -20.20 -2.35
N LEU A 4 -12.44 -20.31 -3.03
CA LEU A 4 -11.58 -19.17 -3.29
C LEU A 4 -12.30 -18.24 -4.28
N THR A 5 -12.46 -16.97 -3.92
CA THR A 5 -12.90 -15.93 -4.87
C THR A 5 -11.91 -15.83 -6.04
N ASP A 6 -12.35 -15.36 -7.22
CA ASP A 6 -11.48 -15.20 -8.41
C ASP A 6 -10.17 -14.46 -8.10
N ALA A 7 -10.24 -13.41 -7.25
CA ALA A 7 -9.07 -12.66 -6.80
C ALA A 7 -8.08 -13.51 -5.99
N MET A 8 -8.57 -14.42 -5.15
CA MET A 8 -7.72 -15.32 -4.38
C MET A 8 -7.08 -16.39 -5.29
N HIS A 9 -7.79 -16.86 -6.32
CA HIS A 9 -7.22 -17.81 -7.29
C HIS A 9 -6.05 -17.18 -8.06
N VAL A 10 -6.24 -15.98 -8.60
CA VAL A 10 -5.19 -15.21 -9.30
C VAL A 10 -4.00 -14.92 -8.38
N ALA A 11 -4.26 -14.51 -7.13
CA ALA A 11 -3.21 -14.26 -6.16
C ALA A 11 -2.41 -15.54 -5.84
N ARG A 12 -3.09 -16.67 -5.73
CA ARG A 12 -2.47 -17.97 -5.48
C ARG A 12 -1.59 -18.42 -6.64
N GLU A 13 -2.06 -18.29 -7.88
CA GLU A 13 -1.26 -18.57 -9.08
C GLU A 13 0.00 -17.69 -9.12
N TRP A 14 -0.14 -16.40 -8.82
CA TRP A 14 0.98 -15.48 -8.74
C TRP A 14 2.02 -15.93 -7.70
N VAL A 15 1.59 -16.33 -6.49
CA VAL A 15 2.51 -16.83 -5.44
C VAL A 15 3.24 -18.07 -5.94
N VAL A 16 2.53 -19.05 -6.50
CA VAL A 16 3.15 -20.28 -7.04
C VAL A 16 4.18 -19.97 -8.11
N GLU A 17 3.90 -18.99 -8.99
CA GLU A 17 4.86 -18.55 -10.00
C GLU A 17 6.11 -17.91 -9.37
N GLN A 18 5.96 -17.06 -8.33
CA GLN A 18 7.11 -16.46 -7.65
C GLN A 18 8.03 -17.48 -6.98
N LEU A 19 7.50 -18.61 -6.53
CA LEU A 19 8.30 -19.68 -5.90
C LEU A 19 9.21 -20.42 -6.88
N ARG A 20 8.95 -20.32 -8.19
CA ARG A 20 9.80 -20.91 -9.24
C ARG A 20 11.14 -20.21 -9.35
N PHE A 21 11.20 -18.94 -8.98
CA PHE A 21 12.40 -18.12 -9.10
C PHE A 21 13.17 -18.06 -7.76
N PRO A 22 14.52 -17.96 -7.82
CA PRO A 22 15.32 -17.64 -6.65
C PRO A 22 14.83 -16.36 -5.98
N GLN A 23 14.80 -16.36 -4.65
CA GLN A 23 14.42 -15.21 -3.83
C GLN A 23 15.58 -14.81 -2.94
N ARG A 24 15.57 -13.56 -2.47
CA ARG A 24 16.49 -13.13 -1.41
C ARG A 24 16.28 -13.94 -0.13
N ALA A 25 17.31 -14.02 0.71
CA ALA A 25 17.13 -14.55 2.05
C ALA A 25 16.08 -13.73 2.85
N PRO A 26 15.24 -14.39 3.67
CA PRO A 26 14.33 -13.73 4.59
C PRO A 26 15.08 -12.78 5.52
N ARG A 27 14.51 -11.59 5.75
CA ARG A 27 14.99 -10.66 6.78
C ARG A 27 14.50 -11.07 8.16
N THR A 28 13.37 -11.78 8.22
CA THR A 28 12.74 -12.26 9.44
C THR A 28 13.57 -13.41 10.02
N THR A 29 14.50 -13.08 10.91
CA THR A 29 15.42 -14.02 11.60
C THR A 29 14.98 -14.35 13.02
N ALA A 30 13.92 -13.73 13.49
CA ALA A 30 13.27 -14.03 14.76
C ALA A 30 11.79 -13.72 14.64
N VAL A 31 11.01 -14.28 15.56
CA VAL A 31 9.56 -14.08 15.66
C VAL A 31 9.15 -13.92 17.12
N ILE A 32 7.97 -13.36 17.33
CA ILE A 32 7.29 -13.37 18.63
C ILE A 32 6.07 -14.28 18.51
N ALA A 33 5.95 -15.23 19.43
CA ALA A 33 4.77 -16.07 19.59
C ALA A 33 3.62 -15.24 20.17
N TRP A 34 2.95 -14.47 19.32
CA TRP A 34 1.93 -13.50 19.71
C TRP A 34 0.74 -14.11 20.47
N SER A 35 0.46 -15.41 20.28
CA SER A 35 -0.53 -16.14 21.08
C SER A 35 -0.20 -16.20 22.58
N HIS A 36 1.09 -16.04 22.94
CA HIS A 36 1.57 -16.00 24.32
C HIS A 36 1.75 -14.58 24.85
N VAL A 37 1.43 -13.56 24.04
CA VAL A 37 1.54 -12.15 24.41
C VAL A 37 0.16 -11.62 24.74
N SER A 38 0.00 -11.01 25.90
CA SER A 38 -1.23 -10.41 26.40
C SER A 38 -1.74 -9.32 25.46
N ALA A 39 -3.07 -9.17 25.40
CA ALA A 39 -3.72 -8.15 24.58
C ALA A 39 -3.21 -6.73 24.93
N THR A 40 -2.97 -6.46 26.21
CA THR A 40 -2.41 -5.17 26.67
C THR A 40 -1.03 -4.89 26.09
N THR A 41 -0.15 -5.90 26.05
CA THR A 41 1.17 -5.78 25.45
C THR A 41 1.08 -5.65 23.94
N GLN A 42 0.19 -6.41 23.28
CA GLN A 42 -0.07 -6.25 21.85
C GLN A 42 -0.56 -4.83 21.52
N SER A 43 -1.53 -4.27 22.26
CA SER A 43 -2.01 -2.91 22.05
C SER A 43 -0.92 -1.86 22.29
N ALA A 44 -0.07 -2.05 23.30
CA ALA A 44 1.06 -1.17 23.53
C ALA A 44 2.04 -1.19 22.36
N VAL A 45 2.35 -2.37 21.80
CA VAL A 45 3.19 -2.49 20.60
C VAL A 45 2.51 -1.89 19.36
N ALA A 46 1.19 -2.03 19.22
CA ALA A 46 0.44 -1.44 18.12
C ALA A 46 0.56 0.10 18.11
N GLY A 47 0.45 0.72 19.29
CA GLY A 47 0.56 2.18 19.45
C GLY A 47 1.96 2.74 19.14
N LEU A 48 2.96 1.87 18.94
CA LEU A 48 4.33 2.24 18.64
C LEU A 48 4.69 2.07 17.16
N SER A 49 3.90 1.29 16.44
CA SER A 49 4.26 0.77 15.14
C SER A 49 3.73 1.64 14.01
N ASN A 50 4.61 2.49 13.48
CA ASN A 50 4.40 3.12 12.16
C ASN A 50 4.99 2.27 11.02
N VAL A 51 5.78 1.23 11.35
CA VAL A 51 6.47 0.32 10.44
C VAL A 51 6.44 -1.11 10.96
N ILE A 52 6.62 -2.10 10.07
CA ILE A 52 6.78 -3.50 10.45
C ILE A 52 7.92 -3.63 11.44
N ILE A 53 7.67 -4.36 12.53
CA ILE A 53 8.60 -4.41 13.64
C ILE A 53 9.52 -5.61 13.54
N ASP A 54 10.83 -5.39 13.69
CA ASP A 54 11.80 -6.46 13.89
C ASP A 54 11.72 -6.96 15.34
N PRO A 55 11.46 -8.26 15.58
CA PRO A 55 11.44 -8.85 16.92
C PRO A 55 12.71 -8.60 17.71
N ASN A 56 13.86 -8.62 17.05
CA ASN A 56 15.14 -8.39 17.70
C ASN A 56 15.25 -6.96 18.22
N GLU A 57 14.67 -5.98 17.51
CA GLU A 57 14.63 -4.58 17.93
C GLU A 57 13.71 -4.37 19.15
N ILE A 58 12.57 -5.07 19.21
CA ILE A 58 11.64 -5.01 20.36
C ILE A 58 12.32 -5.50 21.64
N VAL A 59 13.03 -6.62 21.55
CA VAL A 59 13.60 -7.29 22.73
C VAL A 59 14.99 -6.78 23.12
N ALA A 60 15.67 -6.10 22.19
CA ALA A 60 16.99 -5.53 22.40
C ALA A 60 17.04 -4.60 23.61
N GLN A 61 18.18 -4.57 24.30
CA GLN A 61 18.40 -3.57 25.34
C GLN A 61 18.89 -2.27 24.69
N PRO A 62 18.41 -1.10 25.15
CA PRO A 62 18.69 0.20 24.53
C PRO A 62 20.18 0.57 24.40
N SER A 63 21.05 0.01 25.24
CA SER A 63 22.46 0.41 25.34
C SER A 63 23.38 -0.29 24.32
N TRP A 64 23.21 -1.59 24.07
CA TRP A 64 24.07 -2.33 23.13
C TRP A 64 23.60 -2.19 21.68
N TRP A 65 22.28 -2.17 21.42
CA TRP A 65 21.77 -2.05 20.04
C TRP A 65 22.09 -0.69 19.43
N ARG A 66 22.12 0.39 20.24
CA ARG A 66 22.52 1.73 19.78
C ARG A 66 23.99 1.72 19.40
N ARG A 67 24.80 1.00 20.17
CA ARG A 67 26.23 0.84 19.92
C ARG A 67 26.50 0.03 18.64
N VAL A 68 25.68 -0.98 18.34
CA VAL A 68 25.85 -1.85 17.17
C VAL A 68 25.27 -1.24 15.89
N THR A 69 24.09 -0.62 15.96
CA THR A 69 23.35 -0.18 14.78
C THR A 69 23.39 1.33 14.53
N GLY A 70 23.85 2.12 15.50
CA GLY A 70 23.78 3.59 15.45
C GLY A 70 22.36 4.16 15.55
N ARG A 71 21.33 3.31 15.64
CA ARG A 71 19.93 3.72 15.76
C ARG A 71 19.53 3.82 17.23
N PRO A 72 18.77 4.86 17.63
CA PRO A 72 18.14 4.87 18.95
C PRO A 72 17.24 3.63 19.06
N CYS A 73 17.52 2.75 20.03
CA CYS A 73 16.73 1.55 20.26
C CYS A 73 15.78 1.73 21.41
N GLY A 74 14.82 0.81 21.37
CA GLY A 74 13.87 0.58 22.42
C GLY A 74 12.72 1.52 22.19
N TYR A 75 11.53 0.95 22.16
CA TYR A 75 10.33 1.68 22.45
C TYR A 75 10.37 1.99 23.96
N PRO A 76 10.84 3.17 24.43
CA PRO A 76 10.88 3.49 25.86
C PRO A 76 9.49 3.39 26.49
N GLN A 77 8.45 3.57 25.67
CA GLN A 77 7.04 3.48 26.02
C GLN A 77 6.63 2.09 26.51
N LEU A 78 7.37 1.03 26.19
CA LEU A 78 7.11 -0.30 26.75
C LEU A 78 7.58 -0.36 28.20
N THR A 79 6.75 -0.93 29.07
CA THR A 79 7.11 -1.20 30.46
C THR A 79 8.09 -2.37 30.57
N THR A 80 8.76 -2.50 31.72
CA THR A 80 9.65 -3.64 32.01
C THR A 80 8.91 -4.98 31.91
N GLY A 81 7.66 -5.05 32.40
CA GLY A 81 6.82 -6.24 32.31
C GLY A 81 6.50 -6.64 30.86
N GLN A 82 6.09 -5.67 30.04
CA GLN A 82 5.82 -5.89 28.61
C GLN A 82 7.06 -6.39 27.86
N ARG A 83 8.25 -5.83 28.15
CA ARG A 83 9.51 -6.30 27.54
C ARG A 83 9.88 -7.72 28.00
N ALA A 84 9.62 -8.07 29.25
CA ALA A 84 9.88 -9.41 29.76
C ALA A 84 8.98 -10.45 29.08
N GLU A 85 7.70 -10.13 28.92
CA GLU A 85 6.75 -10.96 28.18
C GLU A 85 7.15 -11.17 26.72
N LEU A 86 7.50 -10.08 26.01
CA LEU A 86 7.94 -10.15 24.61
C LEU A 86 9.23 -10.96 24.45
N ARG A 87 10.15 -10.91 25.42
CA ARG A 87 11.35 -11.75 25.45
C ARG A 87 11.04 -13.22 25.68
N GLN A 88 10.08 -13.52 26.55
CA GLN A 88 9.69 -14.90 26.82
C GLN A 88 8.99 -15.53 25.60
N ALA A 89 8.28 -14.72 24.81
CA ALA A 89 7.65 -15.14 23.57
C ALA A 89 8.57 -15.05 22.33
N HIS A 90 9.81 -14.59 22.49
CA HIS A 90 10.76 -14.44 21.37
C HIS A 90 11.41 -15.77 21.01
N THR A 91 11.46 -16.06 19.71
CA THR A 91 12.11 -17.24 19.15
C THR A 91 12.99 -16.84 17.98
N SER A 92 14.26 -17.23 18.02
CA SER A 92 15.18 -17.08 16.89
C SER A 92 14.92 -18.13 15.83
N LEU A 93 14.82 -17.70 14.57
CA LEU A 93 14.70 -18.57 13.40
C LEU A 93 16.07 -18.72 12.73
N HIS A 94 16.48 -19.96 12.49
CA HIS A 94 17.76 -20.24 11.84
C HIS A 94 17.51 -20.71 10.41
N TRP A 95 17.67 -19.79 9.45
CA TRP A 95 17.56 -20.11 8.02
C TRP A 95 18.91 -20.57 7.47
N PRO A 96 18.98 -21.70 6.74
CA PRO A 96 20.20 -22.08 6.03
C PRO A 96 20.56 -21.02 4.97
N LEU A 97 21.82 -20.59 4.96
CA LEU A 97 22.32 -19.52 4.07
C LEU A 97 22.44 -19.96 2.59
N ARG A 98 22.36 -21.26 2.29
CA ARG A 98 22.63 -21.83 0.95
C ARG A 98 21.50 -22.68 0.38
N GLU A 99 20.51 -23.05 1.17
CA GLU A 99 19.39 -23.87 0.71
C GLU A 99 18.20 -22.97 0.43
N GLU A 100 17.91 -22.71 -0.84
CA GLU A 100 16.71 -21.98 -1.25
C GLU A 100 15.50 -22.92 -1.31
N GLY A 101 15.09 -23.45 -0.16
CA GLY A 101 13.84 -24.20 -0.05
C GLY A 101 12.62 -23.33 -0.34
N PRO A 102 11.49 -23.91 -0.79
CA PRO A 102 10.25 -23.18 -1.04
C PRO A 102 9.75 -22.41 0.20
N GLU A 103 10.09 -22.86 1.41
CA GLU A 103 9.74 -22.21 2.68
C GLU A 103 10.43 -20.85 2.82
N ILE A 104 11.73 -20.80 2.51
CA ILE A 104 12.53 -19.57 2.56
C ILE A 104 12.03 -18.59 1.51
N ARG A 105 11.73 -19.08 0.30
CA ARG A 105 11.15 -18.26 -0.78
C ARG A 105 9.78 -17.71 -0.40
N LEU A 106 8.92 -18.51 0.22
CA LEU A 106 7.60 -18.09 0.69
C LEU A 106 7.68 -16.93 1.69
N VAL A 107 8.60 -17.00 2.67
CA VAL A 107 8.78 -15.91 3.64
C VAL A 107 9.27 -14.63 2.94
N ALA A 108 10.24 -14.74 2.03
CA ALA A 108 10.73 -13.59 1.28
C ALA A 108 9.63 -12.93 0.43
N VAL A 109 8.81 -13.73 -0.25
CA VAL A 109 7.65 -13.24 -1.01
C VAL A 109 6.64 -12.55 -0.09
N ALA A 110 6.35 -13.11 1.08
CA ALA A 110 5.44 -12.50 2.06
C ALA A 110 5.97 -11.15 2.56
N GLU A 111 7.27 -11.07 2.90
CA GLU A 111 7.92 -9.82 3.29
C GLU A 111 7.80 -8.75 2.20
N ASP A 112 8.01 -9.13 0.94
CA ASP A 112 7.94 -8.20 -0.19
C ASP A 112 6.51 -7.73 -0.45
N VAL A 113 5.51 -8.61 -0.36
CA VAL A 113 4.08 -8.25 -0.44
C VAL A 113 3.72 -7.26 0.66
N VAL A 114 4.07 -7.55 1.91
CA VAL A 114 3.77 -6.66 3.05
C VAL A 114 4.51 -5.33 2.92
N ALA A 115 5.77 -5.33 2.46
CA ALA A 115 6.50 -4.10 2.20
C ALA A 115 5.79 -3.23 1.15
N ARG A 116 5.29 -3.83 0.06
CA ARG A 116 4.51 -3.12 -0.95
C ARG A 116 3.21 -2.55 -0.39
N VAL A 117 2.48 -3.33 0.42
CA VAL A 117 1.28 -2.85 1.14
C VAL A 117 1.58 -1.64 2.00
N VAL A 118 2.58 -1.72 2.89
CA VAL A 118 2.93 -0.63 3.82
C VAL A 118 3.41 0.62 3.07
N SER A 119 4.07 0.44 1.92
CA SER A 119 4.53 1.56 1.08
C SER A 119 3.43 2.18 0.20
N HIS A 120 2.28 1.51 0.06
CA HIS A 120 1.22 1.88 -0.89
C HIS A 120 0.59 3.23 -0.53
N ALA A 121 0.29 4.06 -1.53
CA ALA A 121 -0.26 5.40 -1.29
C ALA A 121 -1.62 5.38 -0.54
N ALA A 122 -2.51 4.45 -0.91
CA ALA A 122 -3.76 4.24 -0.16
C ALA A 122 -3.49 3.90 1.32
N TRP A 123 -2.44 3.13 1.61
CA TRP A 123 -2.05 2.79 2.98
C TRP A 123 -1.54 3.99 3.78
N LYS A 124 -1.41 5.19 3.20
CA LYS A 124 -1.11 6.44 3.94
C LYS A 124 -2.31 7.39 4.08
N HIS A 125 -3.37 7.21 3.28
CA HIS A 125 -4.59 8.03 3.34
C HIS A 125 -5.45 7.92 4.63
N PRO A 126 -5.83 9.02 5.32
CA PRO A 126 -6.52 8.96 6.63
C PRO A 126 -7.80 8.11 6.70
N LEU A 127 -8.53 7.96 5.59
CA LEU A 127 -9.73 7.11 5.53
C LEU A 127 -9.49 5.64 5.87
N LEU A 128 -8.25 5.16 5.76
CA LEU A 128 -7.89 3.79 6.12
C LEU A 128 -7.33 3.67 7.53
N ASP A 129 -7.25 4.74 8.32
CA ASP A 129 -6.68 4.71 9.68
C ASP A 129 -7.38 3.70 10.60
N GLY A 130 -8.70 3.56 10.52
CA GLY A 130 -9.45 2.54 11.27
C GLY A 130 -9.19 1.10 10.83
N HIS A 131 -8.66 0.90 9.62
CA HIS A 131 -8.33 -0.41 9.05
C HIS A 131 -6.82 -0.72 9.10
N ARG A 132 -5.99 0.25 9.51
CA ARG A 132 -4.54 0.08 9.63
C ARG A 132 -4.18 -0.59 10.92
N THR A 133 -3.78 -1.85 10.81
CA THR A 133 -3.04 -2.50 11.90
C THR A 133 -1.70 -2.96 11.36
N VAL A 134 -0.69 -2.08 11.41
CA VAL A 134 0.70 -2.44 11.06
C VAL A 134 1.20 -3.58 11.95
N LEU A 135 0.76 -3.61 13.21
CA LEU A 135 0.97 -4.75 14.09
C LEU A 135 0.32 -6.03 13.54
N GLY A 136 -0.85 -5.95 12.90
CA GLY A 136 -1.51 -7.08 12.26
C GLY A 136 -0.64 -7.70 11.17
N PHE A 137 -0.01 -6.88 10.32
CA PHE A 137 0.95 -7.39 9.33
C PHE A 137 2.25 -7.91 9.95
N THR A 138 2.71 -7.30 11.05
CA THR A 138 3.85 -7.82 11.80
C THR A 138 3.54 -9.21 12.37
N ILE A 139 2.33 -9.39 12.95
CA ILE A 139 1.84 -10.68 13.45
C ILE A 139 1.77 -11.69 12.30
N GLU A 140 1.14 -11.34 11.18
CA GLU A 140 1.01 -12.25 10.03
C GLU A 140 2.38 -12.65 9.47
N LEU A 141 3.34 -11.73 9.34
CA LEU A 141 4.70 -12.08 8.92
C LEU A 141 5.38 -13.02 9.90
N HIS A 142 5.22 -12.82 11.22
CA HIS A 142 5.77 -13.74 12.21
C HIS A 142 5.13 -15.12 12.13
N LEU A 143 3.81 -15.19 11.91
CA LEU A 143 3.09 -16.46 11.77
C LEU A 143 3.52 -17.21 10.51
N VAL A 144 3.69 -16.51 9.38
CA VAL A 144 4.20 -17.09 8.13
C VAL A 144 5.64 -17.59 8.33
N ALA A 145 6.52 -16.77 8.92
CA ALA A 145 7.92 -17.13 9.14
C ALA A 145 8.07 -18.32 10.09
N ALA A 146 7.32 -18.35 11.20
CA ALA A 146 7.31 -19.46 12.15
C ALA A 146 6.84 -20.76 11.48
N ALA A 147 5.69 -20.73 10.80
CA ALA A 147 5.13 -21.92 10.15
C ALA A 147 6.00 -22.41 8.98
N ALA A 148 6.63 -21.50 8.23
CA ALA A 148 7.61 -21.86 7.20
C ALA A 148 8.86 -22.50 7.81
N HIS A 149 9.32 -22.02 8.97
CA HIS A 149 10.46 -22.60 9.67
C HIS A 149 10.12 -23.99 10.24
N ASP A 150 8.91 -24.18 10.76
CA ASP A 150 8.42 -25.48 11.22
C ASP A 150 8.32 -26.49 10.06
N LEU A 151 7.81 -26.05 8.90
CA LEU A 151 7.76 -26.88 7.69
C LEU A 151 9.17 -27.26 7.21
N PHE A 152 10.08 -26.29 7.17
CA PHE A 152 11.48 -26.53 6.84
C PHE A 152 12.11 -27.55 7.79
N SER A 153 11.91 -27.36 9.10
CA SER A 153 12.42 -28.27 10.14
C SER A 153 11.80 -29.66 10.02
N LEU A 154 10.52 -29.77 9.70
CA LEU A 154 9.85 -31.06 9.47
C LEU A 154 10.49 -31.79 8.28
N ARG A 155 10.73 -31.10 7.17
CA ARG A 155 11.32 -31.69 5.96
C ARG A 155 12.78 -32.08 6.17
N ALA A 156 13.58 -31.20 6.77
CA ALA A 156 14.98 -31.47 7.09
C ALA A 156 15.17 -32.67 8.04
N ASN A 157 14.24 -32.85 8.98
CA ASN A 157 14.27 -33.97 9.95
C ASN A 157 13.49 -35.21 9.48
N THR A 158 12.90 -35.20 8.29
CA THR A 158 12.21 -36.37 7.74
C THR A 158 13.23 -37.30 7.07
N PRO A 159 13.40 -38.54 7.55
CA PRO A 159 14.36 -39.47 6.97
C PRO A 159 13.93 -39.93 5.56
N ALA A 160 14.85 -40.57 4.85
CA ALA A 160 14.54 -41.24 3.60
C ALA A 160 13.39 -42.27 3.78
N VAL A 161 12.68 -42.54 2.69
CA VAL A 161 11.57 -43.51 2.71
C VAL A 161 12.08 -44.87 3.19
N PRO A 162 11.42 -45.51 4.17
CA PRO A 162 11.77 -46.87 4.58
C PRO A 162 11.61 -47.86 3.42
N ASP A 163 12.49 -48.85 3.33
CA ASP A 163 12.40 -49.91 2.32
C ASP A 163 11.11 -50.72 2.45
N ASN A 164 10.64 -51.28 1.33
CA ASN A 164 9.49 -52.18 1.30
C ASN A 164 9.91 -53.55 1.86
N ASP A 165 9.55 -53.81 3.12
CA ASP A 165 9.66 -55.13 3.74
C ASP A 165 8.38 -55.46 4.54
N ILE A 166 8.14 -56.75 4.74
CA ILE A 166 6.87 -57.35 5.21
C ILE A 166 6.73 -57.27 6.74
N THR A 167 7.71 -56.72 7.46
CA THR A 167 7.65 -56.60 8.93
C THR A 167 6.76 -55.43 9.39
N ASP A 168 5.93 -55.69 10.41
CA ASP A 168 5.00 -54.70 11.00
C ASP A 168 5.67 -53.40 11.48
N ASN A 169 6.95 -53.46 11.86
CA ASN A 169 7.72 -52.29 12.29
C ASN A 169 8.02 -51.34 11.13
N LEU A 170 8.36 -51.87 9.95
CA LEU A 170 8.64 -51.08 8.76
C LEU A 170 7.35 -50.55 8.11
N ALA A 171 6.26 -51.32 8.16
CA ALA A 171 4.94 -50.84 7.80
C ALA A 171 4.52 -49.61 8.63
N ARG A 172 4.73 -49.63 9.95
CA ARG A 172 4.46 -48.48 10.84
C ARG A 172 5.36 -47.28 10.54
N ALA A 173 6.65 -47.51 10.32
CA ALA A 173 7.58 -46.44 9.96
C ALA A 173 7.19 -45.76 8.64
N ARG A 174 6.75 -46.55 7.65
CA ARG A 174 6.28 -46.04 6.35
C ARG A 174 4.98 -45.24 6.48
N ALA A 175 4.01 -45.73 7.26
CA ALA A 175 2.77 -44.99 7.51
C ALA A 175 3.02 -43.63 8.19
N GLU A 176 3.95 -43.58 9.15
CA GLU A 176 4.35 -42.31 9.77
C GLU A 176 5.10 -41.39 8.79
N TRP A 177 5.97 -41.93 7.93
CA TRP A 177 6.62 -41.17 6.86
C TRP A 177 5.59 -40.55 5.90
N GLU A 178 4.63 -41.34 5.42
CA GLU A 178 3.55 -40.88 4.54
C GLU A 178 2.69 -39.80 5.23
N ARG A 179 2.36 -39.99 6.51
CA ARG A 179 1.65 -39.00 7.31
C ARG A 179 2.41 -37.67 7.35
N ARG A 180 3.72 -37.69 7.55
CA ARG A 180 4.56 -36.47 7.56
C ARG A 180 4.56 -35.78 6.20
N GLN A 181 4.59 -36.52 5.09
CA GLN A 181 4.48 -35.95 3.75
C GLN A 181 3.13 -35.25 3.54
N VAL A 182 2.03 -35.87 3.97
CA VAL A 182 0.69 -35.28 3.88
C VAL A 182 0.59 -34.01 4.74
N VAL A 183 1.14 -34.02 5.96
CA VAL A 183 1.16 -32.85 6.85
C VAL A 183 1.99 -31.72 6.23
N ALA A 184 3.17 -32.03 5.70
CA ALA A 184 4.04 -31.05 5.04
C ALA A 184 3.35 -30.41 3.82
N ALA A 185 2.71 -31.21 2.97
CA ALA A 185 1.98 -30.71 1.80
C ALA A 185 0.79 -29.81 2.20
N LYS A 186 0.05 -30.16 3.26
CA LYS A 186 -1.04 -29.33 3.79
C LYS A 186 -0.52 -28.03 4.39
N ALA A 187 0.59 -28.07 5.12
CA ALA A 187 1.22 -26.88 5.69
C ALA A 187 1.72 -25.93 4.60
N GLU A 188 2.36 -26.47 3.56
CA GLU A 188 2.78 -25.70 2.39
C GLU A 188 1.60 -25.04 1.67
N ALA A 189 0.54 -25.80 1.38
CA ALA A 189 -0.66 -25.25 0.75
C ALA A 189 -1.29 -24.13 1.61
N GLY A 190 -1.39 -24.33 2.92
CA GLY A 190 -1.90 -23.30 3.84
C GLY A 190 -1.03 -22.04 3.89
N LEU A 191 0.31 -22.20 3.82
CA LEU A 191 1.23 -21.06 3.73
C LEU A 191 1.04 -20.30 2.41
N ILE A 192 0.95 -21.01 1.29
CA ILE A 192 0.68 -20.41 -0.02
C ILE A 192 -0.63 -19.62 0.02
N ASP A 193 -1.70 -20.19 0.59
CA ASP A 193 -3.01 -19.53 0.67
C ASP A 193 -2.97 -18.29 1.57
N ARG A 194 -2.20 -18.29 2.67
CA ARG A 194 -2.01 -17.10 3.52
C ARG A 194 -1.26 -15.99 2.78
N VAL A 195 -0.19 -16.32 2.06
CA VAL A 195 0.56 -15.33 1.27
C VAL A 195 -0.30 -14.83 0.09
N ALA A 196 -1.11 -15.70 -0.51
CA ALA A 196 -2.08 -15.32 -1.54
C ALA A 196 -3.13 -14.34 -0.98
N ALA A 197 -3.60 -14.53 0.25
CA ALA A 197 -4.51 -13.58 0.89
C ALA A 197 -3.86 -12.20 1.09
N LEU A 198 -2.59 -12.15 1.50
CA LEU A 198 -1.83 -10.89 1.58
C LEU A 198 -1.69 -10.23 0.20
N ARG A 199 -1.45 -11.02 -0.85
CA ARG A 199 -1.34 -10.53 -2.22
C ARG A 199 -2.67 -10.02 -2.77
N ALA A 200 -3.78 -10.71 -2.48
CA ALA A 200 -5.12 -10.26 -2.83
C ALA A 200 -5.47 -8.94 -2.12
N TYR A 201 -5.10 -8.82 -0.84
CA TYR A 201 -5.23 -7.58 -0.09
C TYR A 201 -4.44 -6.44 -0.72
N GLU A 202 -3.17 -6.69 -1.08
CA GLU A 202 -2.33 -5.73 -1.81
C GLU A 202 -3.00 -5.26 -3.11
N ALA A 203 -3.50 -6.19 -3.92
CA ALA A 203 -4.16 -5.87 -5.18
C ALA A 203 -5.44 -5.03 -4.99
N ALA A 204 -6.17 -5.23 -3.89
CA ALA A 204 -7.35 -4.46 -3.55
C ALA A 204 -7.05 -3.00 -3.16
N LEU A 205 -5.81 -2.67 -2.78
CA LEU A 205 -5.43 -1.29 -2.44
C LEU A 205 -5.38 -0.36 -3.66
N THR A 206 -5.06 -0.88 -4.84
CA THR A 206 -4.97 -0.09 -6.08
C THR A 206 -6.28 0.59 -6.44
N PRO A 207 -7.42 -0.13 -6.59
CA PRO A 207 -8.69 0.52 -6.92
C PRO A 207 -9.14 1.50 -5.82
N ILE A 208 -8.85 1.21 -4.54
CA ILE A 208 -9.12 2.15 -3.44
C ILE A 208 -8.31 3.44 -3.61
N ALA A 209 -7.02 3.35 -3.95
CA ALA A 209 -6.19 4.53 -4.22
C ALA A 209 -6.77 5.37 -5.35
N THR A 210 -7.21 4.73 -6.44
CA THR A 210 -7.86 5.41 -7.57
C THR A 210 -9.14 6.12 -7.13
N SER A 211 -10.02 5.45 -6.37
CA SER A 211 -11.25 6.06 -5.87
C SER A 211 -10.98 7.26 -4.96
N VAL A 212 -9.99 7.14 -4.06
CA VAL A 212 -9.58 8.24 -3.17
C VAL A 212 -9.02 9.42 -3.95
N HIS A 213 -8.16 9.16 -4.94
CA HIS A 213 -7.62 10.21 -5.80
C HIS A 213 -8.71 10.92 -6.59
N ASN A 214 -9.64 10.16 -7.17
CA ASN A 214 -10.78 10.73 -7.90
C ASN A 214 -11.69 11.55 -6.98
N LEU A 215 -11.94 11.09 -5.75
CA LEU A 215 -12.72 11.83 -4.77
C LEU A 215 -12.04 13.15 -4.38
N HIS A 216 -10.71 13.14 -4.23
CA HIS A 216 -9.94 14.36 -4.00
C HIS A 216 -10.06 15.33 -5.17
N ALA A 217 -9.84 14.87 -6.40
CA ALA A 217 -9.97 15.68 -7.61
C ALA A 217 -11.39 16.26 -7.78
N VAL A 218 -12.43 15.47 -7.51
CA VAL A 218 -13.83 15.94 -7.53
C VAL A 218 -14.07 17.00 -6.45
N THR A 219 -13.53 16.82 -5.26
CA THR A 219 -13.66 17.80 -4.18
C THR A 219 -12.96 19.12 -4.54
N GLU A 220 -11.74 19.05 -5.10
CA GLU A 220 -11.00 20.22 -5.58
C GLU A 220 -11.75 20.95 -6.69
N MET A 221 -12.28 20.23 -7.69
CA MET A 221 -13.11 20.80 -8.76
C MET A 221 -14.39 21.44 -8.20
N ALA A 222 -15.04 20.82 -7.21
CA ALA A 222 -16.22 21.37 -6.57
C ALA A 222 -15.92 22.65 -5.78
N THR A 223 -14.76 22.73 -5.12
CA THR A 223 -14.33 23.94 -4.40
C THR A 223 -13.86 25.06 -5.34
N GLY A 224 -13.23 24.72 -6.47
CA GLY A 224 -12.78 25.68 -7.48
C GLY A 224 -13.87 26.09 -8.49
N GLY A 225 -15.03 25.41 -8.48
CA GLY A 225 -16.15 25.71 -9.38
C GLY A 225 -16.64 27.15 -9.28
N ALA A 226 -16.67 27.71 -8.05
CA ALA A 226 -17.07 29.10 -7.83
C ALA A 226 -16.12 30.12 -8.46
N ASP A 227 -14.84 29.80 -8.62
CA ASP A 227 -13.86 30.67 -9.28
C ASP A 227 -13.97 30.58 -10.81
N VAL A 228 -14.33 29.41 -11.34
CA VAL A 228 -14.62 29.22 -12.77
C VAL A 228 -15.93 29.92 -13.17
N ASP A 229 -16.97 29.80 -12.36
CA ASP A 229 -18.25 30.48 -12.59
C ASP A 229 -18.07 32.02 -12.55
N ARG A 230 -17.29 32.54 -11.59
CA ARG A 230 -16.94 33.97 -11.54
C ARG A 230 -16.16 34.43 -12.76
N LEU A 231 -15.17 33.64 -13.20
CA LEU A 231 -14.41 33.95 -14.42
C LEU A 231 -15.31 33.95 -15.66
N TYR A 232 -16.29 33.04 -15.73
CA TYR A 232 -17.26 32.99 -16.82
C TYR A 232 -18.18 34.22 -16.81
N GLU A 233 -18.68 34.63 -15.64
CA GLU A 233 -19.45 35.88 -15.48
C GLU A 233 -18.63 37.11 -15.88
N ASP A 234 -17.35 37.17 -15.50
CA ASP A 234 -16.43 38.26 -15.86
C ASP A 234 -16.17 38.31 -17.38
N ILE A 235 -16.01 37.15 -18.04
CA ILE A 235 -15.84 37.07 -19.50
C ILE A 235 -17.11 37.54 -20.21
N VAL A 236 -18.29 37.06 -19.81
CA VAL A 236 -19.58 37.49 -20.39
C VAL A 236 -19.81 38.98 -20.16
N GLY A 237 -19.46 39.50 -18.98
CA GLY A 237 -19.51 40.92 -18.67
C GLY A 237 -18.55 41.76 -19.52
N ALA A 238 -17.34 41.26 -19.77
CA ALA A 238 -16.35 41.90 -20.63
C ALA A 238 -16.79 41.90 -22.11
N GLU A 239 -17.33 40.79 -22.62
CA GLU A 239 -17.89 40.71 -23.97
C GLU A 239 -19.03 41.73 -24.17
N TYR A 240 -19.96 41.82 -23.22
CA TYR A 240 -21.03 42.83 -23.27
C TYR A 240 -20.48 44.27 -23.21
N SER A 241 -19.44 44.52 -22.42
CA SER A 241 -18.77 45.82 -22.35
C SER A 241 -18.07 46.20 -23.66
N ILE A 242 -17.46 45.22 -24.35
CA ILE A 242 -16.83 45.39 -25.66
C ILE A 242 -17.88 45.71 -26.71
N GLU A 243 -18.99 44.96 -26.77
CA GLU A 243 -20.09 45.22 -27.69
C GLU A 243 -20.67 46.63 -27.51
N ARG A 244 -20.90 47.04 -26.26
CA ARG A 244 -21.38 48.39 -25.93
C ARG A 244 -20.39 49.49 -26.33
N THR A 245 -19.09 49.25 -26.15
CA THR A 245 -18.05 50.20 -26.55
C THR A 245 -17.94 50.29 -28.07
N SER A 246 -18.14 49.18 -28.78
CA SER A 246 -18.21 49.16 -30.24
C SER A 246 -19.43 49.93 -30.77
N ALA A 247 -20.59 49.81 -30.11
CA ALA A 247 -21.79 50.58 -30.47
C ALA A 247 -21.57 52.10 -30.27
N LEU A 248 -21.02 52.51 -29.12
CA LEU A 248 -20.68 53.90 -28.85
C LEU A 248 -19.66 54.47 -29.84
N ARG A 249 -18.72 53.66 -30.32
CA ARG A 249 -17.77 54.06 -31.36
C ARG A 249 -18.48 54.33 -32.70
N ASN A 250 -19.42 53.46 -33.08
CA ASN A 250 -20.21 53.67 -34.29
C ASN A 250 -21.03 54.97 -34.20
N ASP A 251 -21.62 55.25 -33.03
CA ASP A 251 -22.36 56.51 -32.80
C ASP A 251 -21.44 57.75 -32.94
N ILE A 252 -20.18 57.66 -32.51
CA ILE A 252 -19.18 58.74 -32.68
C ILE A 252 -18.82 58.93 -34.15
N ASP A 253 -18.63 57.84 -34.90
CA ASP A 253 -18.35 57.89 -36.33
C ASP A 253 -19.53 58.52 -37.10
N ASP A 254 -20.77 58.23 -36.70
CA ASP A 254 -21.99 58.84 -37.26
C ASP A 254 -22.11 60.34 -36.94
N ILE A 255 -21.80 60.74 -35.69
CA ILE A 255 -21.76 62.16 -35.30
C ILE A 255 -20.68 62.91 -36.09
N ARG A 256 -19.51 62.29 -36.30
CA ARG A 256 -18.45 62.90 -37.12
C ARG A 256 -18.92 63.09 -38.56
N ALA A 257 -19.54 62.08 -39.17
CA ALA A 257 -20.08 62.18 -40.52
C ALA A 257 -21.16 63.27 -40.63
N ALA A 258 -22.03 63.39 -39.61
CA ALA A 258 -23.03 64.45 -39.54
C ALA A 258 -22.39 65.84 -39.45
N LEU A 259 -21.36 66.03 -38.62
CA LEU A 259 -20.63 67.28 -38.50
C LEU A 259 -19.88 67.64 -39.79
N GLU A 260 -19.23 66.67 -40.45
CA GLU A 260 -18.60 66.88 -41.76
C GLU A 260 -19.62 67.32 -42.83
N SER A 261 -20.81 66.74 -42.82
CA SER A 261 -21.90 67.14 -43.71
C SER A 261 -22.39 68.56 -43.44
N GLN A 262 -22.46 68.96 -42.17
CA GLN A 262 -22.84 70.32 -41.76
C GLN A 262 -21.77 71.35 -42.14
N VAL A 263 -20.48 71.01 -41.96
CA VAL A 263 -19.37 71.88 -42.39
C VAL A 263 -19.40 72.04 -43.91
N ALA A 264 -19.57 70.97 -44.68
CA ALA A 264 -19.69 71.04 -46.13
C ALA A 264 -20.91 71.87 -46.58
N TYR A 265 -22.04 71.74 -45.88
CA TYR A 265 -23.22 72.56 -46.13
C TYR A 265 -22.97 74.05 -45.84
N LEU A 266 -22.36 74.39 -44.71
CA LEU A 266 -22.01 75.76 -44.36
C LEU A 266 -20.98 76.36 -45.33
N ASP A 267 -20.00 75.57 -45.75
CA ASP A 267 -19.01 75.98 -46.78
C ASP A 267 -19.70 76.25 -48.13
N SER A 268 -20.72 75.46 -48.50
CA SER A 268 -21.55 75.72 -49.68
C SER A 268 -22.38 77.02 -49.58
N LEU A 269 -22.71 77.46 -48.36
CA LEU A 269 -23.46 78.69 -48.09
C LEU A 269 -22.57 79.94 -48.04
N ILE A 270 -21.31 79.77 -47.67
CA ILE A 270 -20.29 80.84 -47.59
C ILE A 270 -19.50 80.94 -48.92
N GLY A 271 -19.57 79.91 -49.77
CA GLY A 271 -19.10 79.93 -51.16
C GLY A 271 -19.77 81.04 -51.99
N PRO A 272 -19.05 81.65 -52.95
CA PRO A 272 -19.28 83.03 -53.33
C PRO A 272 -20.60 83.27 -54.09
N HIS A 273 -21.43 84.18 -53.57
CA HIS A 273 -22.18 85.10 -54.42
C HIS A 273 -21.18 85.98 -55.19
N ARG A 274 -20.63 85.45 -56.29
CA ARG A 274 -20.03 86.25 -57.35
C ARG A 274 -20.97 86.22 -58.55
N ASN A 275 -21.63 87.36 -58.74
CA ASN A 275 -22.30 87.77 -59.96
C ASN A 275 -21.39 87.54 -61.18
N ALA A 276 -21.90 86.78 -62.15
CA ALA A 276 -21.96 87.13 -63.58
C ALA A 276 -22.82 86.08 -64.30
#